data_AF-A0A142JTD1-F1
#
_entry.id   AF-A0A142JTD1-F1
#
_cell.length_a   1.000
_cell.length_b   1.000
_cell.length_c   1.000
_cell.angle_alpha   90.00
_cell.angle_beta   90.00
_cell.angle_gamma   90.00
#
_symmetry.space_group_name_H-M   'P 1'
#
loop_
_entity.id
_entity.type
_entity.pdbx_description
1 polymer ?
#
loop_
_entity_poly.entity_id
_entity_poly.type
_entity_poly.pdbx_seq_one_letter_code
_entity_poly.pdbx_strand_id
1 'polypeptide(L)'
;MAERLIMLDVPGVLYSDRSRARLGGIPDSGTPRDVRFFDPVALGFVRRLFGVAGARVVVSDAWRRGTPAAILQQLDLQVEAMTPPVAGGHGAEIEAFFAQGARPVHYVILSCAAAESMPEALREHLVTVDPAVGLTLENFQQALEILGVACPSTVMPAPKLDAGLKAKLAQLQQLARDDPARFGSALAPAREATAVHA
;
A
#
# COMPACT_ATOMS: atom_id res chain seq x y z
N MET A 1 -18.88 16.38 -2.70
CA MET A 1 -18.41 15.18 -1.98
C MET A 1 -18.28 14.08 -3.00
N ALA A 2 -17.16 13.35 -3.01
CA ALA A 2 -17.05 12.18 -3.85
C ALA A 2 -18.08 11.11 -3.48
N GLU A 3 -18.60 10.40 -4.48
CA GLU A 3 -19.53 9.27 -4.26
C GLU A 3 -18.83 8.08 -3.58
N ARG A 4 -17.49 8.04 -3.62
CA ARG A 4 -16.67 6.97 -3.06
C ARG A 4 -15.52 7.53 -2.22
N LEU A 5 -15.36 7.02 -1.00
CA LEU A 5 -14.27 7.41 -0.10
C LEU A 5 -13.39 6.23 0.32
N ILE A 6 -12.11 6.52 0.55
CA ILE A 6 -11.13 5.64 1.20
C ILE A 6 -10.77 6.31 2.53
N MET A 7 -11.25 5.73 3.63
CA MET A 7 -10.79 6.10 4.97
C MET A 7 -9.45 5.41 5.19
N LEU A 8 -8.37 6.19 5.16
CA LEU A 8 -7.01 5.69 5.05
C LEU A 8 -6.23 5.88 6.35
N ASP A 9 -5.85 4.75 6.95
CA ASP A 9 -4.79 4.72 7.94
C ASP A 9 -3.42 4.79 7.25
N VAL A 10 -2.40 5.29 7.94
CA VAL A 10 -1.08 5.48 7.33
C VAL A 10 -0.05 4.49 7.88
N PRO A 11 0.19 4.42 9.21
CA PRO A 11 1.03 3.36 9.78
C PRO A 11 0.46 1.98 9.49
N GLY A 12 1.32 1.02 9.16
CA GLY A 12 0.92 -0.35 8.82
C GLY A 12 0.28 -0.51 7.43
N VAL A 13 -0.21 0.57 6.81
CA VAL A 13 -0.86 0.54 5.49
C VAL A 13 0.05 1.08 4.40
N LEU A 14 0.47 2.34 4.48
CA LEU A 14 1.36 2.96 3.48
C LEU A 14 2.84 2.70 3.75
N TYR A 15 3.17 2.23 4.95
CA TYR A 15 4.46 1.64 5.30
C TYR A 15 4.24 0.54 6.34
N SER A 16 5.09 -0.49 6.32
CA SER A 16 4.97 -1.70 7.14
C SER A 16 6.35 -2.13 7.66
N ASP A 17 6.40 -3.14 8.52
CA ASP A 17 7.70 -3.70 8.94
C ASP A 17 8.50 -4.23 7.75
N ARG A 18 7.81 -4.85 6.79
CA ARG A 18 8.41 -5.29 5.52
C ARG A 18 9.00 -4.14 4.73
N SER A 19 8.25 -3.03 4.55
CA SER A 19 8.77 -1.89 3.79
C SER A 19 9.88 -1.19 4.55
N ARG A 20 9.81 -1.12 5.88
CA ARG A 20 10.87 -0.60 6.75
C ARG A 20 12.17 -1.39 6.59
N ALA A 21 12.10 -2.72 6.62
CA ALA A 21 13.28 -3.57 6.42
C ALA A 21 13.91 -3.39 5.03
N ARG A 22 13.07 -3.16 4.00
CA ARG A 22 13.53 -2.95 2.61
C ARG A 22 14.09 -1.53 2.37
N LEU A 23 13.45 -0.51 2.94
CA LEU A 23 13.72 0.91 2.65
C LEU A 23 14.64 1.56 3.70
N GLY A 24 14.92 0.86 4.80
CA GLY A 24 15.85 1.30 5.83
C GLY A 24 15.30 2.36 6.79
N GLY A 25 13.98 2.48 6.92
CA GLY A 25 13.36 3.47 7.81
C GLY A 25 11.84 3.55 7.72
N ILE A 26 11.27 4.48 8.49
CA ILE A 26 9.84 4.82 8.52
C ILE A 26 9.70 6.35 8.39
N PRO A 27 8.54 6.86 7.96
CA PRO A 27 8.32 8.30 7.82
C PRO A 27 8.00 8.96 9.17
N ASP A 28 9.01 9.14 10.02
CA ASP A 28 8.86 9.65 11.40
C ASP A 28 9.59 10.97 11.67
N SER A 29 10.35 11.51 10.71
CA SER A 29 11.14 12.74 10.92
C SER A 29 10.34 14.04 10.72
N GLY A 30 9.16 13.95 10.10
CA GLY A 30 8.35 15.11 9.76
C GLY A 30 8.99 15.97 8.66
N THR A 31 9.85 15.38 7.82
CA THR A 31 10.53 16.11 6.73
C THR A 31 10.14 15.55 5.36
N PRO A 32 10.20 16.32 4.27
CA PRO A 32 9.94 15.81 2.92
C PRO A 32 10.81 14.60 2.51
N ARG A 33 11.94 14.37 3.20
CA ARG A 33 12.78 13.18 2.95
C ARG A 33 12.07 11.88 3.34
N ASP A 34 11.07 11.94 4.21
CA ASP A 34 10.29 10.79 4.65
C ASP A 34 9.49 10.13 3.53
N VAL A 35 9.24 10.85 2.43
CA VAL A 35 8.54 10.32 1.24
C VAL A 35 9.20 9.03 0.71
N ARG A 36 10.51 8.87 0.89
CA ARG A 36 11.23 7.66 0.46
C ARG A 36 10.92 6.40 1.27
N PHE A 37 10.29 6.55 2.44
CA PHE A 37 10.01 5.45 3.37
C PHE A 37 8.58 4.87 3.22
N PHE A 38 7.73 5.48 2.38
CA PHE A 38 6.46 4.87 2.00
C PHE A 38 6.67 3.72 1.03
N ASP A 39 5.86 2.67 1.17
CA ASP A 39 5.88 1.56 0.24
C ASP A 39 5.30 1.98 -1.11
N PRO A 40 6.10 2.01 -2.20
CA PRO A 40 5.60 2.33 -3.54
C PRO A 40 4.50 1.37 -4.02
N VAL A 41 4.48 0.12 -3.52
CA VAL A 41 3.43 -0.85 -3.86
C VAL A 41 2.10 -0.44 -3.21
N ALA A 42 2.11 -0.09 -1.93
CA ALA A 42 0.91 0.38 -1.22
C ALA A 42 0.37 1.68 -1.84
N LEU A 43 1.26 2.64 -2.13
CA LEU A 43 0.89 3.87 -2.84
C LEU A 43 0.28 3.57 -4.22
N GLY A 44 0.86 2.63 -4.96
CA GLY A 44 0.33 2.19 -6.25
C GLY A 44 -1.10 1.65 -6.16
N PHE A 45 -1.41 0.84 -5.14
CA PHE A 45 -2.77 0.34 -4.91
C PHE A 45 -3.75 1.47 -4.57
N VAL A 46 -3.41 2.36 -3.64
CA VAL A 46 -4.30 3.47 -3.27
C VAL A 46 -4.55 4.42 -4.45
N ARG A 47 -3.50 4.78 -5.21
CA ARG A 47 -3.64 5.59 -6.43
C ARG A 47 -4.51 4.90 -7.48
N ARG A 48 -4.42 3.57 -7.58
CA ARG A 48 -5.25 2.79 -8.50
C ARG A 48 -6.70 2.69 -8.03
N LEU A 49 -6.99 2.67 -6.73
CA LEU A 49 -8.37 2.78 -6.22
C LEU A 49 -9.01 4.10 -6.67
N PHE A 50 -8.26 5.21 -6.63
CA PHE A 50 -8.73 6.45 -7.25
C PHE A 50 -8.94 6.30 -8.76
N GLY A 51 -7.94 5.80 -9.50
CA GLY A 51 -8.03 5.70 -10.97
C GLY A 51 -9.14 4.78 -11.48
N VAL A 52 -9.49 3.73 -10.72
CA VAL A 52 -10.48 2.71 -11.12
C VAL A 52 -11.87 3.00 -10.53
N ALA A 53 -11.96 3.40 -9.26
CA ALA A 53 -13.22 3.61 -8.56
C ALA A 53 -13.63 5.09 -8.47
N GLY A 54 -12.74 6.02 -8.82
CA GLY A 54 -12.95 7.46 -8.59
C GLY A 54 -12.93 7.84 -7.10
N ALA A 55 -12.43 6.94 -6.24
CA ALA A 55 -12.51 7.12 -4.79
C ALA A 55 -11.50 8.16 -4.29
N ARG A 56 -11.96 9.07 -3.42
CA ARG A 56 -11.12 10.10 -2.78
C ARG A 56 -10.64 9.65 -1.41
N VAL A 57 -9.49 10.15 -0.99
CA VAL A 57 -8.86 9.73 0.27
C VAL A 57 -9.26 10.68 1.40
N VAL A 58 -9.66 10.11 2.53
CA VAL A 58 -9.75 10.79 3.82
C VAL A 58 -8.70 10.21 4.74
N VAL A 59 -7.75 11.03 5.18
CA VAL A 59 -6.61 10.58 5.99
C VAL A 59 -6.94 10.71 7.48
N SER A 60 -6.51 9.75 8.30
CA SER A 60 -6.62 9.81 9.76
C SER A 60 -5.87 11.02 10.37
N ASP A 61 -6.46 11.66 11.38
CA ASP A 61 -5.88 12.77 12.14
C ASP A 61 -4.61 12.38 12.88
N ALA A 62 -4.50 11.12 13.33
CA ALA A 62 -3.31 10.61 14.01
C ALA A 62 -2.02 10.91 13.24
N TRP A 63 -2.10 11.02 11.92
CA TRP A 63 -0.97 11.30 11.06
C TRP A 63 -0.73 12.80 10.76
N ARG A 64 -1.67 13.67 11.12
CA ARG A 64 -1.51 15.14 11.07
C ARG A 64 -0.54 15.65 12.13
N ARG A 65 -0.44 14.97 13.28
CA ARG A 65 0.44 15.36 14.40
C ARG A 65 1.91 15.06 14.09
N GLY A 66 2.55 15.96 13.32
CA GLY A 66 3.99 15.91 13.05
C GLY A 66 4.37 15.68 11.58
N THR A 67 3.41 15.35 10.72
CA THR A 67 3.64 15.18 9.27
C THR A 67 3.25 16.46 8.52
N PRO A 68 4.20 17.15 7.86
CA PRO A 68 3.86 18.29 7.01
C PRO A 68 2.90 17.90 5.88
N ALA A 69 1.91 18.76 5.60
CA ALA A 69 1.01 18.60 4.46
C ALA A 69 1.74 18.42 3.11
N ALA A 70 2.95 18.97 3.00
CA ALA A 70 3.83 18.79 1.85
C ALA A 70 4.16 17.31 1.56
N ILE A 71 4.27 16.46 2.58
CA ILE A 71 4.50 15.02 2.41
C ILE A 71 3.29 14.40 1.70
N LEU A 72 2.07 14.65 2.20
CA LEU A 72 0.83 14.14 1.58
C LEU A 72 0.68 14.57 0.12
N GLN A 73 1.04 15.82 -0.19
CA GLN A 73 1.04 16.32 -1.57
C GLN A 73 2.04 15.56 -2.46
N GLN A 74 3.22 15.22 -1.94
CA GLN A 74 4.24 14.45 -2.66
C GLN A 74 3.87 12.97 -2.85
N LEU A 75 2.95 12.44 -2.04
CA LEU A 75 2.44 11.08 -2.20
C LEU A 75 1.47 10.92 -3.38
N ASP A 76 1.10 12.02 -4.06
CA ASP A 76 0.18 11.98 -5.21
C ASP A 76 -1.11 11.20 -4.89
N LEU A 77 -1.62 11.41 -3.68
CA LEU A 77 -2.90 10.88 -3.23
C LEU A 77 -3.97 11.94 -3.46
N GLN A 78 -5.15 11.49 -3.88
CA GLN A 78 -6.30 12.37 -4.09
C GLN A 78 -7.03 12.62 -2.77
N VAL A 79 -6.37 13.33 -1.86
CA VAL A 79 -6.89 13.66 -0.53
C VAL A 79 -7.99 14.71 -0.64
N GLU A 80 -9.20 14.40 -0.19
CA GLU A 80 -10.34 15.33 -0.12
C GLU A 80 -10.49 15.93 1.27
N ALA A 81 -10.20 15.16 2.32
CA ALA A 81 -10.35 15.60 3.70
C ALA A 81 -9.41 14.85 4.67
N MET A 82 -9.46 15.26 5.94
CA MET A 82 -8.87 14.54 7.05
C MET A 82 -9.94 14.33 8.13
N THR A 83 -9.84 13.24 8.89
CA THR A 83 -10.74 13.02 10.04
C THR A 83 -10.47 14.06 11.14
N PRO A 84 -11.45 14.35 12.01
CA PRO A 84 -11.25 15.24 13.16
C PRO A 84 -10.45 14.54 14.29
N PRO A 85 -9.70 15.31 15.11
CA PRO A 85 -9.01 14.77 16.28
C PRO A 85 -10.00 14.36 17.37
N VAL A 86 -10.17 13.07 17.60
CA VAL A 86 -11.00 12.52 18.69
C VAL A 86 -10.29 11.38 19.40
N ALA A 87 -10.64 11.17 20.67
CA ALA A 87 -10.21 9.99 21.41
C ALA A 87 -10.94 8.73 20.90
N GLY A 88 -10.32 7.56 21.03
CA GLY A 88 -10.91 6.28 20.62
C GLY A 88 -10.32 5.66 19.35
N GLY A 89 -9.27 6.28 18.78
CA GLY A 89 -8.53 5.72 17.66
C GLY A 89 -9.24 5.87 16.31
N HIS A 90 -8.78 5.11 15.31
CA HIS A 90 -9.16 5.29 13.91
C HIS A 90 -10.68 5.16 13.67
N GLY A 91 -11.34 4.20 14.32
CA GLY A 91 -12.79 4.00 14.17
C GLY A 91 -13.60 5.20 14.68
N ALA A 92 -13.25 5.74 15.84
CA ALA A 92 -13.90 6.92 16.40
C ALA A 92 -13.69 8.17 15.53
N GLU A 93 -12.50 8.32 14.95
CA GLU A 93 -12.20 9.39 13.99
C GLU A 93 -13.08 9.33 12.73
N ILE A 94 -13.33 8.13 12.21
CA ILE A 94 -14.23 7.92 11.06
C ILE A 94 -15.67 8.26 11.42
N GLU A 95 -16.18 7.78 12.57
CA GLU A 95 -17.53 8.11 13.01
C GLU A 95 -17.72 9.62 13.20
N ALA A 96 -16.74 10.27 13.83
CA ALA A 96 -16.75 11.72 14.01
C ALA A 96 -16.70 12.49 12.68
N PHE A 97 -15.98 11.95 11.68
CA PHE A 97 -16.00 12.50 10.32
C PHE A 97 -17.38 12.35 9.68
N PHE A 98 -18.00 11.17 9.77
CA PHE A 98 -19.34 10.95 9.24
C PHE A 98 -20.43 11.71 10.00
N ALA A 99 -20.24 12.05 11.28
CA ALA A 99 -21.19 12.87 12.04
C ALA A 99 -21.28 14.32 11.54
N GLN A 100 -20.25 14.82 10.83
CA GLN A 100 -20.21 16.18 10.30
C GLN A 100 -20.89 16.33 8.93
N GLY A 101 -21.28 15.23 8.28
CA GLY A 101 -21.82 15.24 6.93
C GLY A 101 -22.63 14.00 6.60
N ALA A 102 -22.92 13.79 5.31
CA ALA A 102 -23.58 12.58 4.87
C ALA A 102 -22.54 11.44 4.75
N ARG A 103 -22.82 10.30 5.36
CA ARG A 103 -22.05 9.06 5.12
C ARG A 103 -22.24 8.65 3.66
N PRO A 104 -21.16 8.48 2.87
CA PRO A 104 -21.28 8.01 1.50
C PRO A 104 -21.83 6.59 1.45
N VAL A 105 -22.52 6.25 0.37
CA VAL A 105 -23.06 4.91 0.13
C VAL A 105 -21.93 3.90 -0.05
N HIS A 106 -20.84 4.31 -0.71
CA HIS A 106 -19.71 3.47 -1.03
C HIS A 106 -18.45 4.03 -0.38
N TYR A 107 -17.90 3.32 0.59
CA TYR A 107 -16.61 3.66 1.15
C TYR A 107 -15.94 2.42 1.72
N VAL A 108 -14.62 2.50 1.81
CA VAL A 108 -13.78 1.45 2.37
C VAL A 108 -12.85 2.04 3.43
N ILE A 109 -12.53 1.26 4.44
CA ILE A 109 -11.58 1.58 5.50
C ILE A 109 -10.36 0.69 5.31
N LEU A 110 -9.19 1.28 5.10
CA LEU A 110 -7.91 0.57 5.06
C LEU A 110 -7.18 0.86 6.35
N SER A 111 -7.10 -0.12 7.27
CA SER A 111 -6.46 0.09 8.57
C SER A 111 -5.81 -1.19 9.10
N CYS A 112 -4.77 -1.02 9.91
CA CYS A 112 -4.16 -2.09 10.69
C CYS A 112 -4.70 -2.18 12.13
N ALA A 113 -5.70 -1.35 12.48
CA ALA A 113 -6.37 -1.44 13.77
C ALA A 113 -7.13 -2.78 13.88
N ALA A 114 -7.18 -3.34 15.10
CA ALA A 114 -7.93 -4.55 15.37
C ALA A 114 -9.41 -4.35 15.03
N ALA A 115 -10.05 -5.32 14.37
CA ALA A 115 -11.44 -5.19 13.95
C ALA A 115 -12.40 -4.99 15.14
N GLU A 116 -12.04 -5.51 16.32
CA GLU A 116 -12.76 -5.36 17.57
C GLU A 116 -12.74 -3.92 18.08
N SER A 117 -11.70 -3.15 17.75
CA SER A 117 -11.60 -1.71 18.05
C SER A 117 -12.46 -0.84 17.13
N MET A 118 -12.98 -1.41 16.04
CA MET A 118 -13.90 -0.73 15.15
C MET A 118 -15.35 -0.94 15.61
N PRO A 119 -16.18 0.11 15.56
CA PRO A 119 -17.64 -0.01 15.69
C PRO A 119 -18.20 -1.04 14.70
N GLU A 120 -19.20 -1.80 15.13
CA GLU A 120 -19.79 -2.89 14.34
C GLU A 120 -20.27 -2.40 12.96
N ALA A 121 -20.89 -1.22 12.92
CA ALA A 121 -21.39 -0.59 11.69
C ALA A 121 -20.30 -0.20 10.69
N LEU A 122 -19.02 -0.19 11.08
CA LEU A 122 -17.88 0.09 10.21
C LEU A 122 -17.16 -1.18 9.74
N ARG A 123 -17.34 -2.32 10.42
CA ARG A 123 -16.60 -3.56 10.13
C ARG A 123 -16.88 -4.12 8.74
N GLU A 124 -18.09 -3.96 8.22
CA GLU A 124 -18.44 -4.40 6.86
C GLU A 124 -17.69 -3.63 5.76
N HIS A 125 -17.18 -2.45 6.09
CA HIS A 125 -16.39 -1.61 5.20
C HIS A 125 -14.88 -1.72 5.47
N LEU A 126 -14.47 -2.53 6.44
CA LEU A 126 -13.09 -2.66 6.88
C LEU A 126 -12.32 -3.68 6.04
N VAL A 127 -11.17 -3.25 5.54
CA VAL A 127 -10.12 -4.12 5.03
C VAL A 127 -8.97 -4.08 6.03
N THR A 128 -8.82 -5.17 6.77
CA THR A 128 -7.75 -5.31 7.77
C THR A 128 -6.42 -5.55 7.06
N VAL A 129 -5.45 -4.68 7.34
CA VAL A 129 -4.08 -4.78 6.82
C VAL A 129 -3.16 -5.28 7.91
N ASP A 130 -2.39 -6.34 7.64
CA ASP A 130 -1.34 -6.80 8.55
C ASP A 130 -0.17 -5.79 8.54
N PRO A 131 0.14 -5.12 9.67
CA PRO A 131 1.21 -4.12 9.71
C PRO A 131 2.62 -4.71 9.50
N ALA A 132 2.79 -6.03 9.65
CA ALA A 132 4.05 -6.69 9.35
C ALA A 132 4.30 -6.76 7.82
N VAL A 133 3.23 -6.93 7.04
CA VAL A 133 3.29 -7.13 5.59
C VAL A 133 3.02 -5.84 4.83
N GLY A 134 2.05 -5.04 5.26
CA GLY A 134 1.52 -3.87 4.56
C GLY A 134 0.40 -4.21 3.59
N LEU A 135 -0.05 -3.20 2.83
CA LEU A 135 -1.15 -3.34 1.89
C LEU A 135 -0.84 -4.35 0.76
N THR A 136 -1.66 -5.39 0.66
CA THR A 136 -1.49 -6.48 -0.32
C THR A 136 -2.44 -6.36 -1.52
N LEU A 137 -2.24 -7.22 -2.51
CA LEU A 137 -3.16 -7.35 -3.64
C LEU A 137 -4.55 -7.81 -3.20
N GLU A 138 -4.63 -8.74 -2.23
CA GLU A 138 -5.90 -9.24 -1.70
C GLU A 138 -6.68 -8.11 -1.01
N ASN A 139 -6.00 -7.29 -0.21
CA ASN A 139 -6.60 -6.10 0.39
C ASN A 139 -7.12 -5.12 -0.68
N PHE A 140 -6.36 -4.91 -1.75
CA PHE A 140 -6.78 -4.05 -2.85
C PHE A 140 -8.02 -4.60 -3.57
N GLN A 141 -8.09 -5.91 -3.81
CA GLN A 141 -9.26 -6.55 -4.42
C GLN A 141 -10.50 -6.44 -3.52
N GLN A 142 -10.36 -6.75 -2.23
CA GLN A 142 -11.42 -6.58 -1.25
C GLN A 142 -11.91 -5.13 -1.18
N ALA A 143 -11.00 -4.16 -1.26
CA ALA A 143 -11.37 -2.76 -1.28
C ALA A 143 -12.21 -2.38 -2.52
N LEU A 144 -11.89 -2.91 -3.69
CA LEU A 144 -12.68 -2.71 -4.91
C LEU A 144 -14.09 -3.31 -4.78
N GLU A 145 -14.19 -4.50 -4.19
CA GLU A 145 -15.47 -5.16 -3.93
C GLU A 145 -16.36 -4.32 -3.00
N ILE A 146 -15.82 -3.83 -1.89
CA ILE A 146 -16.53 -2.94 -0.95
C ILE A 146 -16.96 -1.63 -1.63
N LEU A 147 -16.12 -1.08 -2.52
CA LEU A 147 -16.44 0.12 -3.30
C LEU A 147 -17.45 -0.14 -4.43
N GLY A 148 -17.88 -1.40 -4.64
CA GLY A 148 -18.85 -1.79 -5.66
C GLY A 148 -18.30 -1.70 -7.08
N VAL A 149 -16.99 -1.82 -7.26
CA VAL A 149 -16.33 -1.71 -8.57
C VAL A 149 -15.72 -3.05 -8.95
N ALA A 150 -16.05 -3.54 -10.15
CA ALA A 150 -15.47 -4.78 -10.65
C ALA A 150 -13.94 -4.66 -10.72
N CYS A 151 -13.23 -5.67 -10.20
CA CYS A 151 -11.79 -5.76 -10.38
C CYS A 151 -11.46 -5.75 -11.88
N PRO A 152 -10.68 -4.76 -12.37
CA PRO A 152 -10.28 -4.74 -13.78
C PRO A 152 -9.57 -6.05 -14.13
N SER A 153 -9.91 -6.66 -15.26
CA SER A 153 -9.26 -7.89 -15.75
C SER A 153 -7.74 -7.71 -15.98
N THR A 154 -7.24 -6.47 -15.95
CA THR A 154 -5.84 -6.04 -16.05
C THR A 154 -5.12 -5.98 -14.69
N VAL A 155 -5.79 -6.25 -13.57
CA VAL A 155 -5.09 -6.66 -12.34
C VAL A 155 -4.49 -8.02 -12.68
N MET A 156 -3.22 -8.03 -13.10
CA MET A 156 -2.52 -9.25 -13.53
C MET A 156 -2.88 -10.37 -12.56
N PRO A 157 -3.65 -11.39 -12.96
CA PRO A 157 -3.85 -12.54 -12.10
C PRO A 157 -2.45 -13.02 -11.74
N ALA A 158 -2.23 -13.37 -10.47
CA ALA A 158 -0.98 -13.99 -10.05
C ALA A 158 -0.62 -15.01 -11.14
N PRO A 159 0.60 -14.95 -11.73
CA PRO A 159 0.93 -15.82 -12.83
C PRO A 159 0.61 -17.22 -12.34
N LYS A 160 -0.39 -17.86 -12.97
CA LYS A 160 -0.69 -19.25 -12.70
C LYS A 160 0.54 -20.00 -13.18
N LEU A 161 1.52 -20.14 -12.29
CA LEU A 161 2.66 -21.02 -12.49
C LEU A 161 2.02 -22.39 -12.63
N ASP A 162 1.87 -22.83 -13.88
CA ASP A 162 1.41 -24.18 -14.17
C ASP A 162 2.33 -25.19 -13.47
N ALA A 163 1.85 -26.42 -13.32
CA ALA A 163 2.60 -27.45 -12.61
C ALA A 163 4.01 -27.66 -13.21
N GLY A 164 4.17 -27.45 -14.52
CA GLY A 164 5.46 -27.56 -15.20
C GLY A 164 6.42 -26.43 -14.84
N LEU A 165 5.93 -25.19 -14.77
CA LEU A 165 6.69 -24.02 -14.33
C LEU A 165 7.10 -24.10 -12.86
N LYS A 166 6.20 -24.60 -11.99
CA LYS A 166 6.54 -24.87 -10.58
C LYS A 166 7.62 -25.94 -10.45
N ALA A 167 7.53 -27.03 -11.23
CA ALA A 167 8.54 -28.08 -11.23
C ALA A 167 9.90 -27.57 -11.74
N LYS A 168 9.91 -26.76 -12.81
CA LYS A 168 11.13 -26.11 -13.31
C LYS A 168 11.75 -25.15 -12.30
N LEU A 169 10.93 -24.35 -11.61
CA LEU A 169 11.41 -23.45 -10.55
C LEU A 169 12.05 -24.26 -9.41
N ALA A 170 11.40 -25.32 -8.94
CA ALA A 170 11.92 -26.19 -7.89
C ALA A 170 13.23 -26.87 -8.32
N GLN A 171 13.31 -27.32 -9.58
CA GLN A 171 14.54 -27.90 -10.14
C GLN A 171 15.68 -26.88 -10.19
N LEU A 172 15.42 -25.64 -10.62
CA LEU A 172 16.42 -24.57 -10.64
C LEU A 172 16.86 -24.17 -9.23
N GLN A 173 15.94 -24.11 -8.26
CA GLN A 173 16.26 -23.86 -6.86
C GLN A 173 17.11 -24.97 -6.26
N GLN A 174 16.83 -26.23 -6.61
CA GLN A 174 17.63 -27.37 -6.17
C GLN A 174 19.04 -27.33 -6.79
N LEU A 175 19.13 -27.08 -8.10
CA LEU A 175 20.42 -26.91 -8.78
C LEU A 175 21.25 -25.75 -8.22
N ALA A 176 20.61 -24.64 -7.82
CA ALA A 176 21.29 -23.51 -7.20
C ALA A 176 21.78 -23.80 -5.77
N ARG A 177 21.13 -24.73 -5.05
CA ARG A 177 21.63 -25.23 -3.75
C ARG A 177 22.79 -26.19 -3.93
N ASP A 178 22.71 -27.05 -4.95
CA ASP A 178 23.69 -28.12 -5.18
C ASP A 178 24.96 -27.59 -5.87
N ASP A 179 24.84 -26.56 -6.71
CA ASP A 179 25.96 -25.92 -7.42
C ASP A 179 25.78 -24.39 -7.50
N PRO A 180 26.00 -23.66 -6.38
CA PRO A 180 25.80 -22.21 -6.32
C PRO A 180 26.77 -21.43 -7.21
N ALA A 181 27.94 -22.00 -7.52
CA ALA A 181 28.95 -21.36 -8.38
C ALA A 181 28.47 -21.21 -9.83
N ARG A 182 27.56 -22.10 -10.28
CA ARG A 182 26.97 -22.06 -11.62
C ARG A 182 26.00 -20.90 -11.86
N PHE A 183 25.48 -20.31 -10.78
CA PHE A 183 24.56 -19.17 -10.81
C PHE A 183 25.18 -17.87 -10.27
N GLY A 184 26.45 -17.92 -9.85
CA GLY A 184 27.24 -16.76 -9.49
C GLY A 184 27.75 -16.04 -10.74
N SER A 185 27.33 -14.80 -10.94
CA SER A 185 27.90 -13.92 -11.95
C SER A 185 29.40 -13.77 -11.71
N ALA A 186 30.21 -14.23 -12.67
CA ALA A 186 31.49 -13.61 -12.92
C ALA A 186 31.20 -12.14 -13.24
N LEU A 187 31.50 -11.24 -12.30
CA LEU A 187 31.78 -9.84 -12.60
C LEU A 187 32.91 -9.83 -13.64
N ALA A 188 32.55 -9.88 -14.92
CA ALA A 188 33.48 -9.57 -15.99
C ALA A 188 33.80 -8.08 -15.85
N PRO A 189 35.07 -7.69 -15.65
CA PRO A 189 35.43 -6.28 -15.70
C PRO A 189 35.09 -5.77 -17.11
N ALA A 190 34.40 -4.63 -17.15
CA ALA A 190 34.13 -3.92 -18.39
C ALA A 190 35.46 -3.75 -19.13
N ARG A 191 35.54 -4.33 -20.34
CA ARG A 191 36.65 -4.06 -21.26
C ARG A 191 36.71 -2.56 -21.47
N GLU A 192 37.79 -1.93 -21.02
CA GLU A 192 38.19 -0.59 -21.46
C GLU A 192 38.22 -0.60 -22.99
N ALA A 193 37.29 0.12 -23.59
CA ALA A 193 37.33 0.45 -25.00
C ALA A 193 38.53 1.38 -25.20
N THR A 194 39.64 0.79 -25.61
CA THR A 194 40.77 1.49 -26.23
C THR A 194 40.23 2.15 -27.50
N ALA A 195 40.00 3.46 -27.44
CA ALA A 195 39.82 4.27 -28.63
C ALA A 195 41.20 4.44 -29.28
N VAL A 196 41.38 3.83 -30.46
CA VAL A 196 42.50 4.11 -31.36
C VAL A 196 41.95 4.42 -32.75
N HIS A 197 42.49 5.50 -33.31
CA HIS A 197 42.38 6.06 -34.66
C HIS A 197 41.28 7.12 -34.85
N ALA A 198 41.57 8.33 -35.33
CA ALA A 198 42.65 8.77 -36.23
C ALA A 198 43.34 10.06 -35.78
#